data_AF-A0A920PKS9-F1
#
_entry.id   AF-A0A920PKS9-F1
#
_cell.length_a   1.000
_cell.length_b   1.000
_cell.length_c   1.000
_cell.angle_alpha   90.00
_cell.angle_beta   90.00
_cell.angle_gamma   90.00
#
_symmetry.space_group_name_H-M   'P 1'
#
loop_
_entity.id
_entity.type
_entity.pdbx_description
1 polymer ?
#
loop_
_entity_poly.entity_id
_entity_poly.type
_entity_poly.pdbx_seq_one_letter_code
_entity_poly.pdbx_strand_id
1 'polypeptide(L)'
;MITTIDSIIDLETYPIHRNDDPQILQRIASAKSELAAAGTCHFPQFLSPAGLSHCQKEAIALEFQANPSNNQYTPYYGEPDSSYPTGHPRNSTVRFAVRYVSRKLIPQNSPLRTLYEGDDSFSISPKIIA
;
A
#
# COMPACT_ATOMS: atom_id res chain seq x y z
N MET A 1 5.54 -1.53 -22.80
CA MET A 1 6.04 -0.82 -21.60
C MET A 1 4.85 -0.10 -21.00
N ILE A 2 4.50 -0.41 -19.76
CA ILE A 2 3.52 0.37 -18.98
C ILE A 2 4.34 1.42 -18.23
N THR A 3 4.15 2.70 -18.56
CA THR A 3 4.88 3.82 -17.94
C THR A 3 3.94 4.91 -17.45
N THR A 4 2.63 4.75 -17.62
CA THR A 4 1.63 5.75 -17.29
C THR A 4 0.64 5.17 -16.29
N ILE A 5 0.22 5.99 -15.33
CA ILE A 5 -0.56 5.58 -14.16
C ILE A 5 -1.95 5.00 -14.51
N ASP A 6 -2.52 5.47 -15.61
CA ASP A 6 -3.76 5.01 -16.25
C ASP A 6 -3.67 3.57 -16.77
N SER A 7 -2.47 3.08 -17.10
CA SER A 7 -2.27 1.67 -17.47
C SER A 7 -2.03 0.76 -16.26
N ILE A 8 -1.84 1.32 -15.07
CA ILE A 8 -1.58 0.59 -13.81
C ILE A 8 -2.84 0.48 -12.95
N ILE A 9 -3.63 1.55 -12.88
CA ILE A 9 -4.83 1.65 -12.05
C ILE A 9 -6.08 1.33 -12.89
N ASP A 10 -7.07 0.69 -12.28
CA ASP A 10 -8.40 0.58 -12.85
C ASP A 10 -9.15 1.92 -12.73
N LEU A 11 -8.92 2.80 -13.71
CA LEU A 11 -9.55 4.12 -13.78
C LEU A 11 -11.03 4.08 -14.19
N GLU A 12 -11.54 2.93 -14.64
CA GLU A 12 -12.97 2.75 -14.92
C GLU A 12 -13.74 2.59 -13.61
N THR A 13 -13.23 1.74 -12.71
CA THR A 13 -13.82 1.54 -11.37
C THR A 13 -13.46 2.67 -10.41
N TYR A 14 -12.26 3.24 -10.55
CA TYR A 14 -11.73 4.29 -9.70
C TYR A 14 -11.28 5.50 -10.52
N PRO A 15 -12.20 6.39 -10.93
CA PRO A 15 -11.88 7.56 -11.75
C PRO A 15 -11.18 8.67 -10.93
N ILE A 16 -10.08 8.33 -10.25
CA ILE A 16 -9.33 9.20 -9.32
C ILE A 16 -8.75 10.46 -9.99
N HIS A 17 -8.61 10.44 -11.31
CA HIS A 17 -8.21 11.58 -12.12
C HIS A 17 -9.33 12.62 -12.31
N ARG A 18 -10.57 12.29 -11.90
CA ARG A 18 -11.76 13.14 -12.01
C ARG A 18 -12.30 13.43 -10.61
N ASN A 19 -11.84 14.53 -10.01
CA ASN A 19 -12.18 14.88 -8.62
C ASN A 19 -13.67 15.05 -8.37
N ASP A 20 -14.43 15.46 -9.39
CA ASP A 20 -15.86 15.74 -9.28
C ASP A 20 -16.73 14.54 -9.73
N ASP A 21 -16.12 13.38 -10.03
CA ASP A 21 -16.87 12.20 -10.46
C ASP A 21 -17.68 11.63 -9.27
N PRO A 22 -19.01 11.47 -9.40
CA PRO A 22 -19.83 10.93 -8.32
C PRO A 22 -19.38 9.56 -7.83
N GLN A 23 -18.80 8.74 -8.70
CA GLN A 23 -18.30 7.42 -8.33
C GLN A 23 -17.12 7.54 -7.37
N ILE A 24 -16.13 8.39 -7.65
CA ILE A 24 -14.98 8.52 -6.74
C ILE A 24 -15.38 9.21 -5.43
N LEU A 25 -16.28 10.19 -5.48
CA LEU A 25 -16.79 10.85 -4.27
C LEU A 25 -17.50 9.86 -3.34
N GLN A 26 -18.35 8.99 -3.91
CA GLN A 26 -19.02 7.94 -3.14
C GLN A 26 -18.01 6.95 -2.54
N ARG A 27 -16.98 6.55 -3.31
CA ARG A 27 -15.92 5.65 -2.82
C ARG A 27 -15.11 6.28 -1.69
N ILE A 28 -14.77 7.56 -1.79
CA ILE A 28 -14.07 8.30 -0.72
C ILE A 28 -14.94 8.34 0.55
N ALA A 29 -16.24 8.64 0.41
CA ALA A 29 -17.16 8.67 1.55
C ALA A 29 -17.27 7.29 2.23
N SER A 30 -17.38 6.21 1.45
CA SER A 30 -17.36 4.84 1.98
C SER A 30 -16.04 4.51 2.66
N ALA A 31 -14.90 4.83 2.04
CA ALA A 31 -13.58 4.59 2.63
C ALA A 31 -13.36 5.36 3.93
N LYS A 32 -13.84 6.61 4.03
CA LYS A 32 -13.84 7.39 5.28
C LYS A 32 -14.66 6.71 6.37
N SER A 33 -15.85 6.20 6.02
CA SER A 33 -16.71 5.45 6.96
C SER A 33 -16.05 4.16 7.44
N GLU A 34 -15.47 3.37 6.53
CA GLU A 34 -14.73 2.15 6.86
C GLU A 34 -13.53 2.44 7.76
N LEU A 35 -12.73 3.46 7.42
CA LEU A 35 -11.58 3.88 8.20
C LEU A 35 -11.98 4.31 9.62
N ALA A 36 -13.08 5.06 9.76
CA ALA A 36 -13.60 5.47 11.06
C ALA A 36 -14.12 4.27 11.90
N ALA A 37 -14.76 3.29 11.26
CA ALA A 37 -15.35 2.15 11.95
C ALA A 37 -14.33 1.05 12.31
N ALA A 38 -13.38 0.77 11.42
CA ALA A 38 -12.50 -0.40 11.50
C ALA A 38 -11.00 -0.05 11.51
N GLY A 39 -10.62 1.22 11.36
CA GLY A 39 -9.22 1.63 11.24
C GLY A 39 -8.57 1.25 9.91
N THR A 40 -9.37 0.78 8.94
CA THR A 40 -8.91 0.39 7.60
C THR A 40 -10.03 0.52 6.58
N CYS A 41 -9.68 0.65 5.30
CA CYS A 41 -10.61 0.64 4.18
C CYS A 41 -10.02 -0.17 3.02
N HIS A 42 -10.86 -0.79 2.21
CA HIS A 42 -10.41 -1.72 1.17
C HIS A 42 -10.82 -1.28 -0.24
N PHE A 43 -9.84 -1.28 -1.16
CA PHE A 43 -10.03 -0.97 -2.58
C PHE A 43 -9.81 -2.23 -3.43
N PRO A 44 -10.82 -3.12 -3.54
CA PRO A 44 -10.68 -4.32 -4.34
C PRO A 44 -10.41 -3.97 -5.79
N GLN A 45 -9.51 -4.72 -6.42
CA GLN A 45 -9.17 -4.57 -7.86
C GLN A 45 -8.73 -3.15 -8.24
N PHE A 46 -8.13 -2.41 -7.32
CA PHE A 46 -7.62 -1.05 -7.61
C PHE A 46 -6.59 -1.03 -8.74
N LEU A 47 -5.74 -2.06 -8.82
CA LEU A 47 -4.83 -2.23 -9.95
C LEU A 47 -5.59 -2.85 -11.12
N SER A 48 -5.37 -2.31 -12.32
CA SER A 48 -5.82 -2.95 -13.55
C SER A 48 -5.18 -4.35 -13.67
N PRO A 49 -5.79 -5.29 -14.41
CA PRO A 49 -5.19 -6.62 -14.63
C PRO A 49 -3.76 -6.54 -15.19
N ALA A 50 -3.51 -5.57 -16.08
CA ALA A 50 -2.19 -5.35 -16.67
C ALA A 50 -1.19 -4.75 -15.66
N GLY A 51 -1.62 -3.80 -14.82
CA GLY A 51 -0.83 -3.24 -13.74
C GLY A 51 -0.44 -4.30 -12.71
N LEU A 52 -1.41 -5.09 -12.25
CA LEU A 52 -1.18 -6.19 -11.32
C LEU A 52 -0.19 -7.21 -11.88
N SER A 53 -0.33 -7.60 -13.16
CA SER A 53 0.59 -8.53 -13.81
C SER A 53 2.04 -8.01 -13.83
N HIS A 54 2.25 -6.72 -14.08
CA HIS A 54 3.59 -6.14 -14.06
C HIS A 54 4.17 -6.07 -12.65
N CYS A 55 3.38 -5.63 -11.65
CA CYS A 55 3.80 -5.65 -10.24
C CYS A 55 4.22 -7.05 -9.80
N GLN A 56 3.46 -8.08 -10.19
CA GLN A 56 3.78 -9.47 -9.86
C GLN A 56 5.09 -9.94 -10.52
N LYS A 57 5.28 -9.67 -11.82
CA LYS A 57 6.50 -10.02 -12.54
C LYS A 57 7.73 -9.35 -11.93
N GLU A 58 7.61 -8.08 -11.56
CA GLU A 58 8.68 -7.34 -10.88
C GLU A 58 9.00 -7.95 -9.51
N ALA A 59 7.99 -8.24 -8.70
CA ALA A 59 8.19 -8.83 -7.37
C ALA A 59 8.91 -10.19 -7.45
N ILE A 60 8.51 -11.05 -8.40
CA ILE A 60 9.15 -12.35 -8.64
C ILE A 60 10.61 -12.17 -9.09
N ALA A 61 10.87 -11.24 -10.02
CA ALA A 61 12.22 -10.99 -10.53
C ALA A 61 13.18 -10.46 -9.43
N LEU A 62 12.65 -9.78 -8.42
CA LEU A 62 13.42 -9.23 -7.30
C LEU A 62 13.55 -10.20 -6.11
N GLU A 63 12.83 -11.31 -6.10
CA GLU A 63 12.77 -12.24 -4.96
C GLU A 63 14.15 -12.75 -4.52
N PHE A 64 15.01 -13.13 -5.48
CA PHE A 64 16.36 -13.63 -5.19
C PHE A 64 17.30 -12.58 -4.59
N GLN A 65 16.98 -11.30 -4.77
CA GLN A 65 17.73 -10.18 -4.22
C GLN A 65 17.15 -9.66 -2.90
N ALA A 66 16.05 -10.26 -2.41
CA ALA A 66 15.40 -9.87 -1.17
C ALA A 66 16.20 -10.36 0.04
N ASN A 67 16.56 -9.43 0.93
CA ASN A 67 17.33 -9.69 2.13
C ASN A 67 16.41 -10.26 3.24
N PRO A 68 16.70 -11.45 3.79
CA PRO A 68 15.90 -12.03 4.85
C PRO A 68 16.06 -11.30 6.18
N SER A 69 14.98 -11.24 6.95
CA SER A 69 14.93 -10.75 8.32
C SER A 69 14.01 -11.66 9.13
N ASN A 70 14.46 -12.03 10.33
CA ASN A 70 13.67 -12.83 11.27
C ASN A 70 13.94 -12.30 12.67
N ASN A 71 13.06 -11.42 13.13
CA ASN A 71 13.22 -10.66 14.35
C ASN A 71 11.95 -10.74 15.20
N GLN A 72 12.06 -10.28 16.46
CA GLN A 72 10.93 -10.15 17.36
C GLN A 72 10.92 -8.73 17.93
N TYR A 73 9.82 -8.02 17.73
CA TYR A 73 9.61 -6.65 18.23
C TYR A 73 8.12 -6.42 18.42
N THR A 74 7.75 -5.34 19.10
CA THR A 74 6.35 -4.90 19.20
C THR A 74 5.81 -4.55 17.80
N PRO A 75 4.49 -4.57 17.56
CA PRO A 75 3.92 -4.13 16.28
C PRO A 75 4.31 -2.70 15.83
N TYR A 76 4.92 -1.91 16.72
CA TYR A 76 5.44 -0.56 16.46
C TYR A 76 6.96 -0.53 16.25
N TYR A 77 7.59 -1.67 15.96
CA TYR A 77 9.03 -1.79 15.66
C TYR A 77 9.95 -1.33 16.82
N GLY A 78 9.54 -1.54 18.06
CA GLY A 78 10.33 -1.23 19.26
C GLY A 78 10.38 -2.37 20.28
N GLU A 79 11.20 -2.20 21.30
CA GLU A 79 11.26 -3.08 22.48
C GLU A 79 9.95 -3.04 23.28
N PRO A 80 9.59 -4.12 23.98
CA PRO A 80 8.41 -4.14 24.85
C PRO A 80 8.55 -3.15 26.01
N ASP A 81 7.50 -2.38 26.25
CA ASP A 81 7.41 -1.39 27.31
C ASP A 81 6.57 -1.92 28.48
N SER A 82 7.24 -2.25 29.59
CA SER A 82 6.62 -2.84 30.78
C SER A 82 5.71 -1.89 31.57
N SER A 83 5.66 -0.60 31.21
CA SER A 83 4.67 0.33 31.76
C SER A 83 3.24 0.03 31.29
N TYR A 84 3.07 -0.74 30.21
CA TYR A 84 1.77 -1.18 29.72
C TYR A 84 1.38 -2.57 30.27
N PRO A 85 0.07 -2.86 30.44
CA PRO A 85 -0.39 -4.17 30.89
C PRO A 85 0.06 -5.33 29.99
N THR A 86 0.15 -6.53 30.55
CA THR A 86 0.37 -7.77 29.78
C THR A 86 -0.68 -7.92 28.68
N GLY A 87 -0.24 -8.24 27.46
CA GLY A 87 -1.10 -8.37 26.28
C GLY A 87 -1.34 -7.06 25.52
N HIS A 88 -0.91 -5.91 26.06
CA HIS A 88 -0.95 -4.66 25.31
C HIS A 88 0.06 -4.70 24.15
N PRO A 89 -0.27 -4.21 22.94
CA PRO A 89 0.65 -4.26 21.77
C PRO A 89 2.02 -3.62 22.00
N ARG A 90 2.10 -2.60 22.87
CA ARG A 90 3.39 -1.98 23.26
C ARG A 90 4.21 -2.82 24.24
N ASN A 91 3.62 -3.80 24.92
CA ASN A 91 4.29 -4.73 25.84
C ASN A 91 4.18 -6.18 25.36
N SER A 92 4.05 -6.39 24.06
CA SER A 92 3.89 -7.72 23.47
C SER A 92 4.63 -7.76 22.15
N THR A 93 5.58 -8.69 22.03
CA THR A 93 6.34 -8.86 20.81
C THR A 93 5.67 -9.89 19.92
N VAL A 94 5.79 -9.71 18.60
CA VAL A 94 5.38 -10.69 17.61
C VAL A 94 6.58 -11.04 16.72
N ARG A 95 6.56 -12.24 16.14
CA ARG A 95 7.63 -12.67 15.24
C ARG A 95 7.42 -12.08 13.86
N PHE A 96 8.41 -11.34 13.37
CA PHE A 96 8.46 -10.81 12.02
C PHE A 96 9.51 -11.57 11.21
N ALA A 97 9.05 -12.53 10.41
CA ALA A 97 9.89 -13.29 9.48
C ALA A 97 9.49 -12.89 8.04
N VAL A 98 10.28 -12.00 7.43
CA VAL A 98 10.00 -11.41 6.12
C VAL A 98 11.29 -11.24 5.30
N ARG A 99 11.16 -10.97 4.00
CA ARG A 99 12.29 -10.60 3.14
C ARG A 99 12.04 -9.20 2.57
N TYR A 100 13.04 -8.34 2.62
CA TYR A 100 12.95 -6.95 2.16
C TYR A 100 13.72 -6.77 0.86
N VAL A 101 13.09 -6.13 -0.12
CA VAL A 101 13.76 -5.66 -1.33
C VAL A 101 14.13 -4.19 -1.13
N SER A 102 15.41 -3.86 -1.32
CA SER A 102 15.86 -2.46 -1.23
C SER A 102 15.24 -1.62 -2.35
N ARG A 103 14.79 -0.40 -2.03
CA ARG A 103 14.29 0.57 -3.03
C ARG A 103 15.28 0.82 -4.17
N LYS A 104 16.59 0.66 -3.94
CA LYS A 104 17.64 0.78 -4.96
C LYS A 104 17.57 -0.28 -6.06
N LEU A 105 16.97 -1.44 -5.75
CA LEU A 105 16.81 -2.55 -6.70
C LEU A 105 15.55 -2.42 -7.55
N ILE A 106 14.61 -1.56 -7.14
CA ILE A 106 13.36 -1.34 -7.87
C ILE A 106 13.67 -0.50 -9.13
N PRO A 107 13.36 -1.02 -10.34
CA PRO A 107 13.64 -0.34 -11.61
C PRO A 107 12.97 1.03 -11.72
N GLN A 108 13.53 1.95 -12.50
CA GLN A 108 12.91 3.28 -12.71
C GLN A 108 11.57 3.20 -13.44
N ASN A 109 11.38 2.22 -14.31
CA ASN A 109 10.11 1.96 -15.00
C ASN A 109 9.18 1.02 -14.20
N SER A 110 9.40 0.90 -12.89
CA SER A 110 8.56 0.08 -12.00
C SER A 110 7.16 0.66 -11.89
N PRO A 111 6.09 -0.15 -12.05
CA PRO A 111 4.74 0.29 -11.76
C PRO A 111 4.58 0.70 -10.29
N LEU A 112 5.30 0.05 -9.37
CA LEU A 112 5.28 0.39 -7.95
C LEU A 112 5.91 1.77 -7.71
N ARG A 113 7.01 2.12 -8.41
CA ARG A 113 7.55 3.48 -8.36
C ARG A 113 6.59 4.49 -8.97
N THR A 114 5.99 4.19 -10.12
CA THR A 114 5.01 5.09 -10.74
C THR A 114 3.82 5.36 -9.83
N LEU A 115 3.34 4.37 -9.07
CA LEU A 115 2.26 4.56 -8.09
C LEU A 115 2.70 5.39 -6.87
N TYR A 116 3.92 5.18 -6.38
CA TYR A 116 4.41 5.81 -5.16
C TYR A 116 4.95 7.24 -5.38
N GLU A 117 5.57 7.47 -6.54
CA GLU A 117 6.21 8.74 -6.93
C GLU A 117 5.33 9.55 -7.89
N GLY A 118 4.18 8.99 -8.30
CA GLY A 118 3.26 9.62 -9.23
C GLY A 118 2.68 10.93 -8.70
N ASP A 119 2.10 11.70 -9.61
CA ASP A 119 1.45 12.98 -9.30
C ASP A 119 0.31 12.79 -8.28
N ASP A 120 0.22 13.73 -7.32
CA ASP A 120 -0.83 13.81 -6.30
C ASP A 120 -2.25 13.84 -6.90
N SER A 121 -2.38 14.29 -8.15
CA SER A 121 -3.65 14.24 -8.89
C SER A 121 -4.24 12.82 -9.00
N PHE A 122 -3.42 11.78 -8.91
CA PHE A 122 -3.83 10.36 -8.88
C PHE A 122 -3.74 9.73 -7.48
N SER A 123 -3.53 10.53 -6.43
CA SER A 123 -3.41 10.04 -5.07
C SER A 123 -4.77 10.01 -4.37
N ILE A 124 -5.21 8.84 -3.93
CA ILE A 124 -6.48 8.68 -3.19
C ILE A 124 -6.32 8.95 -1.69
N SER A 125 -5.12 8.72 -1.13
CA SER A 125 -4.86 8.78 0.30
C SER A 125 -5.12 10.16 0.91
N PRO A 126 -4.67 11.29 0.34
CA PRO A 126 -4.98 12.62 0.87
C PRO A 126 -6.48 12.89 0.90
N LYS A 127 -7.23 12.35 -0.07
CA LYS A 127 -8.69 12.55 -0.17
C LYS A 127 -9.47 11.81 0.91
N ILE A 128 -8.91 10.74 1.47
CA ILE A 128 -9.53 9.94 2.54
C ILE A 128 -9.12 10.46 3.92
N ILE A 129 -7.87 10.92 4.08
CA ILE A 129 -7.30 11.31 5.37
C ILE A 129 -7.57 12.79 5.71
N ALA A 130 -7.79 13.64 4.71
CA ALA A 130 -8.15 15.05 4.90
C ALA A 130 -9.63 15.27 5.28
#